data_AF-A7SXT5-F1
#
_entry.id   AF-A7SXT5-F1
#
_cell.length_a   1.000
_cell.length_b   1.000
_cell.length_c   1.000
_cell.angle_alpha   90.00
_cell.angle_beta   90.00
_cell.angle_gamma   90.00
#
_symmetry.space_group_name_H-M   'P 1'
#
loop_
_entity.id
_entity.type
_entity.pdbx_description
1 polymer ?
#
loop_
_entity_poly.entity_id
_entity_poly.type
_entity_poly.pdbx_seq_one_letter_code
_entity_poly.pdbx_strand_id
1 'polypeptide(L)'
;ARKPASRLDLSGAPGIELLTLDERELCSTLRVLPNDFINYKNLLTRESAKNGGLRLAQARVLVRIDVNKTRKLYNYFVEKGVVIKPDD
;
A
#
# COMPACT_ATOMS: atom_id res chain seq x y z
N ALA A 1 22.43 18.14 11.72
CA ALA A 1 22.30 16.81 11.07
C ALA A 1 20.92 16.23 11.39
N ARG A 2 20.04 16.02 10.40
CA ARG A 2 18.76 15.32 10.61
C ARG A 2 19.10 13.85 10.82
N LYS A 3 18.83 13.33 12.04
CA LYS A 3 19.04 11.93 12.43
C LYS A 3 18.55 11.00 11.31
N PRO A 4 19.31 9.98 10.88
CA PRO A 4 18.84 9.02 9.89
C PRO A 4 17.59 8.40 10.48
N ALA A 5 16.45 8.75 9.90
CA ALA A 5 15.17 8.48 10.49
C ALA A 5 14.99 6.97 10.57
N SER A 6 15.05 6.47 11.80
CA SER A 6 14.89 5.08 12.19
C SER A 6 13.77 4.46 11.36
N ARG A 7 14.04 3.31 10.71
CA ARG A 7 12.99 2.53 10.05
C ARG A 7 11.81 2.46 11.01
N LEU A 8 10.59 2.69 10.51
CA LEU A 8 9.41 2.60 11.38
C LEU A 8 9.45 1.20 12.00
N ASP A 9 9.52 1.13 13.33
CA ASP A 9 9.60 -0.14 14.04
C ASP A 9 8.19 -0.73 14.04
N LEU A 10 7.89 -1.49 12.98
CA LEU A 10 6.57 -2.08 12.79
C LEU A 10 6.38 -3.35 13.65
N SER A 11 7.43 -3.78 14.37
CA SER A 11 7.52 -5.08 15.07
C SER A 11 6.44 -5.29 16.14
N GLY A 12 5.82 -4.22 16.65
CA GLY A 12 4.71 -4.28 17.62
C GLY A 12 3.34 -3.92 17.05
N ALA A 13 3.21 -3.66 15.75
CA ALA A 13 1.97 -3.17 15.18
C ALA A 13 1.05 -4.34 14.77
N PRO A 14 -0.25 -4.30 15.17
CA PRO A 14 -1.20 -5.37 14.88
C PRO A 14 -1.35 -5.55 13.37
N GLY A 15 -1.31 -6.80 12.91
CA GLY A 15 -1.36 -7.15 11.49
C GLY A 15 -0.01 -7.27 10.81
N ILE A 16 1.12 -6.99 11.47
CA ILE A 16 2.45 -7.29 10.92
C ILE A 16 2.66 -8.78 10.67
N GLU A 17 2.03 -9.64 11.48
CA GLU A 17 2.08 -11.09 11.36
C GLU A 17 1.31 -11.61 10.14
N LEU A 18 0.35 -10.83 9.64
CA LEU A 18 -0.43 -11.13 8.44
C LEU A 18 0.24 -10.63 7.15
N LEU A 19 1.33 -9.85 7.29
CA LEU A 19 2.06 -9.27 6.16
C LEU A 19 3.26 -10.16 5.81
N THR A 20 3.44 -10.37 4.52
CA THR A 20 4.62 -11.05 3.99
C THR A 20 5.90 -10.21 4.18
N LEU A 21 7.07 -10.84 4.09
CA LEU A 21 8.38 -10.16 4.19
C LEU A 21 8.47 -8.95 3.24
N ASP A 22 8.02 -9.10 1.99
CA ASP A 22 7.92 -8.00 1.02
C ASP A 22 7.01 -6.86 1.50
N GLU A 23 5.81 -7.19 1.98
CA GLU A 23 4.87 -6.18 2.46
C GLU A 23 5.40 -5.46 3.72
N ARG A 24 6.11 -6.18 4.60
CA ARG A 24 6.81 -5.59 5.77
C ARG A 24 7.89 -4.62 5.35
N GLU A 25 8.74 -4.99 4.39
CA GLU A 25 9.78 -4.09 3.86
C GLU A 25 9.16 -2.86 3.20
N LEU A 26 8.07 -3.04 2.45
CA LEU A 26 7.35 -1.95 1.82
C LEU A 26 6.73 -1.01 2.87
N CYS A 27 6.07 -1.54 3.90
CA CYS A 27 5.53 -0.75 5.01
C CYS A 27 6.64 0.00 5.76
N SER A 28 7.78 -0.65 5.99
CA SER A 28 8.92 -0.06 6.72
C SER A 28 9.53 1.10 5.91
N THR A 29 9.67 0.89 4.61
CA THR A 29 10.19 1.89 3.66
C THR A 29 9.21 3.05 3.47
N LEU A 30 7.92 2.75 3.33
CA LEU A 30 6.87 3.74 3.11
C LEU A 30 6.42 4.44 4.40
N ARG A 31 6.84 3.94 5.57
CA ARG A 31 6.33 4.38 6.88
C ARG A 31 4.81 4.36 6.92
N VAL A 32 4.25 3.22 6.55
CA VAL A 32 2.81 2.95 6.61
C VAL A 32 2.61 1.92 7.70
N LEU A 33 1.63 2.12 8.56
CA LEU A 33 1.28 1.14 9.59
C LEU A 33 0.74 -0.12 8.90
N PRO A 34 1.07 -1.32 9.38
CA PRO A 34 0.58 -2.55 8.78
C PRO A 34 -0.95 -2.61 8.75
N ASN A 35 -1.61 -2.09 9.78
CA ASN A 35 -3.06 -1.96 9.82
C ASN A 35 -3.63 -1.07 8.70
N ASP A 36 -3.04 0.12 8.50
CA ASP A 36 -3.41 1.02 7.39
C ASP A 36 -3.15 0.35 6.03
N PHE A 37 -2.01 -0.32 5.88
CA PHE A 37 -1.68 -1.04 4.66
C PHE A 37 -2.72 -2.10 4.32
N ILE A 38 -3.14 -2.91 5.29
CA ILE A 38 -4.19 -3.92 5.11
C ILE A 38 -5.51 -3.24 4.72
N ASN A 39 -5.83 -2.10 5.33
CA ASN A 39 -7.04 -1.36 5.02
C ASN A 39 -6.99 -0.83 3.57
N TYR A 40 -5.86 -0.27 3.14
CA TYR A 40 -5.65 0.22 1.78
C TYR A 40 -5.67 -0.91 0.76
N LYS A 41 -5.02 -2.04 1.05
CA LYS A 41 -5.08 -3.25 0.24
C LYS A 41 -6.53 -3.66 0.00
N ASN A 42 -7.32 -3.75 1.08
CA ASN A 42 -8.74 -4.08 0.97
C ASN A 42 -9.53 -3.05 0.16
N LEU A 43 -9.27 -1.74 0.37
CA LEU A 43 -9.94 -0.67 -0.38
C LEU A 43 -9.62 -0.75 -1.87
N LEU A 44 -8.33 -0.84 -2.22
CA LEU A 44 -7.84 -0.92 -3.59
C LEU A 44 -8.37 -2.18 -4.28
N THR A 45 -8.34 -3.32 -3.60
CA THR A 45 -8.85 -4.61 -4.12
C THR A 45 -10.35 -4.54 -4.36
N ARG A 46 -11.12 -4.04 -3.38
CA ARG A 46 -12.58 -3.90 -3.50
C ARG A 46 -12.97 -2.98 -4.64
N GLU A 47 -12.32 -1.82 -4.74
CA GLU A 47 -12.66 -0.86 -5.79
C GLU A 47 -12.21 -1.37 -7.16
N SER A 48 -11.02 -1.97 -7.26
CA SER A 48 -10.55 -2.60 -8.50
C SER A 48 -11.49 -3.71 -8.95
N ALA A 49 -11.98 -4.55 -8.04
CA ALA A 49 -12.92 -5.62 -8.35
C ALA A 49 -14.29 -5.07 -8.77
N LYS A 50 -14.74 -3.98 -8.15
CA LYS A 50 -16.02 -3.34 -8.46
C LYS A 50 -16.02 -2.62 -9.81
N ASN A 51 -14.96 -1.89 -10.12
CA ASN A 51 -14.83 -1.15 -11.38
C ASN A 51 -14.19 -1.97 -12.51
N GLY A 52 -13.73 -3.20 -12.26
CA GLY A 52 -12.95 -3.99 -13.22
C GLY A 52 -11.57 -3.41 -13.54
N GLY A 53 -11.12 -2.42 -12.75
CA GLY A 53 -9.88 -1.69 -12.95
C GLY A 53 -9.77 -0.52 -11.98
N LEU A 54 -8.56 -0.20 -11.57
CA LEU A 54 -8.28 0.90 -10.67
C LEU A 54 -7.21 1.82 -11.24
N ARG A 55 -7.49 3.11 -11.40
CA ARG A 55 -6.47 4.09 -11.80
C ARG A 55 -5.68 4.57 -10.59
N LEU A 56 -4.43 4.97 -10.81
CA LEU A 56 -3.61 5.68 -9.81
C LEU A 56 -4.35 6.91 -9.24
N ALA A 57 -5.12 7.62 -10.06
CA ALA A 57 -5.94 8.75 -9.61
C ALA A 57 -7.00 8.32 -8.57
N GLN A 58 -7.70 7.21 -8.83
CA GLN A 58 -8.70 6.65 -7.91
C GLN A 58 -8.03 6.15 -6.63
N ALA A 59 -6.93 5.41 -6.75
CA ALA A 59 -6.14 4.94 -5.62
C ALA A 59 -5.69 6.10 -4.70
N ARG A 60 -5.30 7.25 -5.26
CA ARG A 60 -4.91 8.45 -4.48
C ARG A 60 -6.09 9.11 -3.74
N VAL A 61 -7.28 9.09 -4.34
CA VAL A 61 -8.48 9.67 -3.70
C VAL A 61 -8.98 8.76 -2.58
N LEU A 62 -8.94 7.45 -2.83
CA LEU A 62 -9.32 6.40 -1.88
C LEU A 62 -8.38 6.34 -0.69
N VAL A 63 -7.10 6.16 -0.99
CA VAL A 63 -6.03 6.09 -0.02
C VAL A 63 -5.56 7.51 0.19
N ARG A 64 -6.17 8.22 1.15
CA ARG A 64 -5.89 9.63 1.51
C ARG A 64 -4.48 9.80 2.12
N ILE A 65 -3.46 9.29 1.46
CA ILE A 65 -2.05 9.34 1.83
C ILE A 65 -1.23 9.96 0.68
N ASP A 66 0.08 10.06 0.92
CA ASP A 66 1.03 10.58 -0.07
C ASP A 66 1.06 9.77 -1.38
N VAL A 67 0.97 10.51 -2.49
CA VAL A 67 1.02 9.98 -3.86
C VAL A 67 2.23 9.08 -4.13
N ASN A 68 3.40 9.39 -3.58
CA ASN A 68 4.60 8.59 -3.83
C ASN A 68 4.51 7.22 -3.17
N LYS A 69 3.87 7.15 -1.99
CA LYS A 69 3.64 5.89 -1.28
C LYS A 69 2.60 5.05 -1.99
N THR A 70 1.46 5.67 -2.34
CA THR A 70 0.39 5.00 -3.08
C THR A 70 0.89 4.48 -4.42
N ARG A 71 1.79 5.19 -5.11
CA ARG A 71 2.38 4.72 -6.37
C ARG A 71 3.19 3.43 -6.20
N LYS A 72 4.02 3.34 -5.16
CA LYS A 72 4.79 2.12 -4.86
C LYS A 72 3.86 0.96 -4.46
N LEU A 73 2.86 1.22 -3.61
CA LEU A 73 1.82 0.24 -3.24
C LEU A 73 1.08 -0.28 -4.46
N TYR A 74 0.63 0.65 -5.31
CA TYR A 74 -0.16 0.36 -6.47
C TYR A 74 0.63 -0.51 -7.45
N ASN A 75 1.88 -0.17 -7.75
CA ASN A 75 2.74 -1.02 -8.57
C ASN A 75 2.90 -2.43 -7.98
N TYR A 76 3.12 -2.53 -6.67
CA TYR A 76 3.23 -3.83 -6.00
C TYR A 76 1.94 -4.66 -6.14
N PHE A 77 0.77 -4.06 -5.96
CA PHE A 77 -0.51 -4.75 -6.11
C PHE A 77 -0.85 -5.11 -7.55
N VAL A 78 -0.46 -4.26 -8.51
CA VAL A 78 -0.60 -4.56 -9.95
C VAL A 78 0.30 -5.73 -10.32
N GLU A 79 1.54 -5.75 -9.84
CA GLU A 79 2.49 -6.85 -10.09
C GLU A 79 2.01 -8.16 -9.46
N LYS A 80 1.40 -8.10 -8.27
CA LYS A 80 0.74 -9.25 -7.62
C LYS A 80 -0.57 -9.66 -8.28
N GLY A 81 -1.09 -8.92 -9.27
CA GLY A 81 -2.38 -9.19 -9.91
C GLY A 81 -3.60 -8.93 -9.02
N VAL A 82 -3.43 -8.24 -7.89
CA VAL A 82 -4.50 -7.88 -6.95
C VAL A 82 -5.31 -6.70 -7.48
N VAL A 83 -4.65 -5.80 -8.20
CA VAL A 83 -5.25 -4.60 -8.78
C VAL A 83 -5.02 -4.61 -10.29
N ILE A 84 -6.09 -4.40 -11.06
CA ILE A 84 -6.03 -4.35 -12.51
C ILE A 84 -5.76 -2.89 -12.91
N LYS A 85 -4.69 -2.65 -13.69
CA LYS A 85 -4.53 -1.35 -14.35
C LYS A 85 -5.59 -1.29 -15.48
N PRO A 86 -6.49 -0.30 -15.50
CA PRO A 86 -7.30 -0.07 -16.69
C PRO A 86 -6.35 0.53 -17.73
N ASP A 87 -6.10 -0.22 -18.79
CA ASP A 87 -5.37 0.24 -19.97
C ASP A 87 -6.20 1.37 -20.60
N ASP A 88 -5.61 2.55 -20.76
CA ASP A 88 -6.13 3.67 -21.55
C ASP A 88 -5.06 4.00 -22.59
#